data_AF-U5W4W1-F1
#
_entry.id   AF-U5W4W1-F1
#
_cell.length_a   1.000
_cell.length_b   1.000
_cell.length_c   1.000
_cell.angle_alpha   90.00
_cell.angle_beta   90.00
_cell.angle_gamma   90.00
#
_symmetry.space_group_name_H-M   'P 1'
#
loop_
_entity.id
_entity.type
_entity.pdbx_description
1 polymer ?
#
loop_
_entity_poly.entity_id
_entity_poly.type
_entity_poly.pdbx_seq_one_letter_code
_entity_poly.pdbx_strand_id
1 'polypeptide(L)'
;MRIRTAASACAVALVAAAALVAGNLHGNAFAADSLSAGRSATASSATAGNTAAKAVDGDSGTRWESAQGLDPQWLQVDLGSAQALGRVELDWERAAAKSYSLQLSDDGQTWRTVYSTTTSAGGKQSVPVSGTGRFVRMYGTARTTQYGYSLYEFGVYAPDGTGGQPSPSGAAAISGVSLIDNTARQPVAGFNPLRDGATVDLAQLAHRTLSLRADPSSGAAVGSVFFTLTGAGGNTYTRVESKAPYFLCNDFIDCPQLLVAGTYTVTVQAYTGADRQGAVLGAPLTVHFTVRGDAAPTDALDVLFIGNSLIGTRTGATNQDTADVVKSLAATSGRALNLTEVIHFGNTLQETWDAGEVKSALSSAKKYDLILLQEQSTLVTKNFAAAEKALLDTYAPAVVKNLEPGGRVLLFENWALADNAGFPSRAANVAAIESGYARLSAELTVPNTIVPISDAFEKIIAADGTSGLIVADGRHPNDKAIYLDAAVLYGILFTTSPENLAGLYLPAATAARLRAVAADVLGY
;
A
#
# COMPACT_ATOMS: atom_id res chain seq x y z
N MET A 1 57.52 24.77 68.53
CA MET A 1 57.00 26.14 68.70
C MET A 1 55.96 26.38 67.61
N ARG A 2 54.68 26.57 68.00
CA ARG A 2 53.49 27.02 67.21
C ARG A 2 53.04 26.08 66.07
N ILE A 3 51.93 25.32 66.16
CA ILE A 3 50.48 25.64 66.25
C ILE A 3 49.88 26.21 64.95
N ARG A 4 48.74 25.61 64.54
CA ARG A 4 47.66 26.06 63.63
C ARG A 4 47.90 25.94 62.12
N THR A 5 46.94 25.65 61.24
CA THR A 5 45.60 25.01 61.16
C THR A 5 45.15 25.23 59.70
N ALA A 6 44.25 24.39 59.20
CA ALA A 6 43.65 24.42 57.86
C ALA A 6 43.08 25.77 57.38
N ALA A 7 42.98 25.94 56.05
CA ALA A 7 41.89 26.67 55.38
C ALA A 7 41.73 26.26 53.90
N SER A 8 40.46 26.07 53.51
CA SER A 8 39.89 25.64 52.23
C SER A 8 40.02 26.65 51.07
N ALA A 9 39.92 26.14 49.83
CA ALA A 9 39.02 26.63 48.75
C ALA A 9 39.37 25.92 47.42
N CYS A 10 38.49 25.03 46.91
CA CYS A 10 37.57 25.27 45.79
C CYS A 10 38.23 25.58 44.43
N ALA A 11 38.35 24.54 43.59
CA ALA A 11 38.21 24.67 42.14
C ALA A 11 37.43 23.44 41.63
N VAL A 12 36.20 23.68 41.19
CA VAL A 12 35.30 22.69 40.59
C VAL A 12 35.79 22.41 39.16
N ALA A 13 36.23 21.18 38.90
CA ALA A 13 36.33 20.63 37.56
C ALA A 13 35.27 19.54 37.43
N LEU A 14 34.17 19.84 36.74
CA LEU A 14 33.17 18.84 36.36
C LEU A 14 33.78 17.98 35.23
N VAL A 15 34.32 16.82 35.59
CA VAL A 15 34.48 15.70 34.65
C VAL A 15 33.45 14.68 35.08
N ALA A 16 32.31 14.65 34.38
CA ALA A 16 31.36 13.57 34.51
C ALA A 16 32.02 12.30 33.95
N ALA A 17 32.53 11.45 34.85
CA ALA A 17 32.86 10.09 34.52
C ALA A 17 31.56 9.38 34.14
N ALA A 18 31.42 9.02 32.87
CA ALA A 18 30.37 8.13 32.39
C ALA A 18 30.54 6.78 33.11
N ALA A 19 29.75 6.57 34.16
CA ALA A 19 29.56 5.25 34.71
C ALA A 19 28.91 4.41 33.62
N LEU A 20 29.64 3.40 33.15
CA LEU A 20 29.10 2.35 32.30
C LEU A 20 28.01 1.63 33.11
N VAL A 21 26.76 2.06 32.95
CA VAL A 21 25.62 1.26 33.38
C VAL A 21 25.61 0.07 32.44
N ALA A 22 26.15 -1.06 32.90
CA ALA A 22 25.80 -2.36 32.38
C ALA A 22 24.32 -2.60 32.71
N GLY A 23 23.45 -1.93 31.97
CA GLY A 23 22.04 -2.26 31.92
C GLY A 23 21.97 -3.63 31.25
N ASN A 24 21.42 -4.60 31.98
CA ASN A 24 21.04 -5.88 31.43
C ASN A 24 20.22 -5.64 30.15
N LEU A 25 20.85 -5.80 28.99
CA LEU A 25 20.15 -6.03 27.75
C LEU A 25 19.47 -7.39 27.90
N HIS A 26 18.27 -7.41 28.50
CA HIS A 26 17.33 -8.50 28.28
C HIS A 26 16.94 -8.40 26.81
N GLY A 27 17.74 -9.07 25.98
CA GLY A 27 17.62 -9.03 24.54
C GLY A 27 16.24 -9.51 24.10
N ASN A 28 15.71 -8.75 23.14
CA ASN A 28 14.51 -8.94 22.33
C ASN A 28 13.63 -10.13 22.76
N ALA A 29 12.41 -9.82 23.17
CA ALA A 29 11.29 -10.76 23.13
C ALA A 29 11.34 -11.58 21.83
N PHE A 30 10.99 -12.85 21.91
CA PHE A 30 10.91 -13.72 20.73
C PHE A 30 10.06 -13.06 19.64
N ALA A 31 10.44 -13.31 18.39
CA ALA A 31 9.99 -12.53 17.25
C ALA A 31 8.47 -12.60 17.05
N ALA A 32 7.90 -11.55 16.45
CA ALA A 32 6.46 -11.38 16.21
C ALA A 32 5.83 -12.48 15.31
N ASP A 33 6.64 -13.42 14.81
CA ASP A 33 6.30 -14.55 13.94
C ASP A 33 6.14 -15.89 14.70
N SER A 34 6.27 -15.92 16.04
CA SER A 34 5.99 -17.12 16.83
C SER A 34 4.50 -17.53 16.77
N LEU A 35 4.21 -18.77 16.39
CA LEU A 35 2.88 -19.37 16.32
C LEU A 35 2.20 -19.48 17.70
N SER A 36 2.99 -19.53 18.78
CA SER A 36 2.50 -19.62 20.15
C SER A 36 2.19 -18.25 20.77
N ALA A 37 2.63 -17.14 20.18
CA ALA A 37 2.47 -15.80 20.77
C ALA A 37 0.99 -15.45 20.98
N GLY A 38 0.65 -15.03 22.20
CA GLY A 38 -0.72 -14.67 22.61
C GLY A 38 -1.73 -15.82 22.64
N ARG A 39 -1.30 -17.06 22.41
CA ARG A 39 -2.19 -18.23 22.37
C ARG A 39 -2.60 -18.71 23.76
N SER A 40 -3.69 -19.47 23.81
CA SER A 40 -4.13 -20.11 25.06
C SER A 40 -3.13 -21.18 25.48
N ALA A 41 -2.57 -21.03 26.68
CA ALA A 41 -1.65 -21.99 27.27
C ALA A 41 -2.21 -22.55 28.58
N THR A 42 -1.97 -23.84 28.81
CA THR A 42 -2.30 -24.54 30.06
C THR A 42 -1.07 -25.30 30.57
N ALA A 43 -1.06 -25.60 31.86
CA ALA A 43 0.04 -26.33 32.49
C ALA A 43 -0.47 -27.32 33.54
N SER A 44 0.37 -28.28 33.91
CA SER A 44 0.09 -29.23 34.99
C SER A 44 -0.06 -28.56 36.36
N SER A 45 0.60 -27.43 36.57
CA SER A 45 0.51 -26.61 37.77
C SER A 45 1.05 -25.19 37.52
N ALA A 46 0.80 -24.28 38.46
CA ALA A 46 1.34 -22.92 38.46
C ALA A 46 1.59 -22.45 39.91
N THR A 47 2.59 -21.60 40.13
CA THR A 47 2.92 -21.02 41.46
C THR A 47 2.82 -19.49 41.43
N ALA A 48 2.23 -18.88 42.48
CA ALA A 48 2.28 -17.44 42.77
C ALA A 48 1.95 -16.48 41.59
N GLY A 49 1.00 -16.85 40.71
CA GLY A 49 0.59 -16.03 39.57
C GLY A 49 1.44 -16.20 38.30
N ASN A 50 2.50 -17.01 38.34
CA ASN A 50 3.32 -17.41 37.19
C ASN A 50 2.59 -18.48 36.37
N THR A 51 1.51 -18.08 35.69
CA THR A 51 0.62 -18.97 34.93
C THR A 51 1.22 -19.38 33.58
N ALA A 52 0.67 -20.40 32.93
CA ALA A 52 1.12 -20.87 31.62
C ALA A 52 1.08 -19.77 30.53
N ALA A 53 0.13 -18.84 30.61
CA ALA A 53 -0.01 -17.73 29.67
C ALA A 53 1.20 -16.77 29.68
N LYS A 54 1.96 -16.74 30.80
CA LYS A 54 3.16 -15.93 30.96
C LYS A 54 4.40 -16.44 30.24
N ALA A 55 4.32 -17.61 29.59
CA ALA A 55 5.39 -18.12 28.74
C ALA A 55 5.09 -17.92 27.25
N VAL A 56 4.03 -17.18 26.90
CA VAL A 56 3.62 -16.93 25.51
C VAL A 56 3.12 -15.50 25.30
N ASP A 57 3.35 -14.60 26.26
CA ASP A 57 2.87 -13.21 26.20
C ASP A 57 3.88 -12.25 25.57
N GLY A 58 5.07 -12.73 25.20
CA GLY A 58 6.11 -11.94 24.55
C GLY A 58 6.81 -10.97 25.51
N ASP A 59 6.66 -11.15 26.82
CA ASP A 59 7.31 -10.38 27.86
C ASP A 59 8.33 -11.25 28.63
N SER A 60 9.61 -11.13 28.23
CA SER A 60 10.74 -11.79 28.90
C SER A 60 10.94 -11.43 30.38
N GLY A 61 10.19 -10.46 30.92
CA GLY A 61 10.14 -10.13 32.33
C GLY A 61 9.15 -10.98 33.15
N THR A 62 8.27 -11.73 32.47
CA THR A 62 7.28 -12.63 33.10
C THR A 62 7.53 -14.08 32.72
N ARG A 63 6.95 -15.03 33.47
CA ARG A 63 7.23 -16.46 33.28
C ARG A 63 6.12 -17.38 33.78
N TRP A 64 6.08 -18.59 33.25
CA TRP A 64 5.40 -19.72 33.90
C TRP A 64 6.32 -20.38 34.94
N GLU A 65 5.75 -20.83 36.07
CA GLU A 65 6.47 -21.61 37.08
C GLU A 65 5.62 -22.79 37.55
N SER A 66 6.12 -24.02 37.41
CA SER A 66 5.46 -25.21 37.93
C SER A 66 5.55 -25.32 39.46
N ALA A 67 4.77 -26.24 40.04
CA ALA A 67 4.93 -26.67 41.42
C ALA A 67 6.37 -27.13 41.68
N GLN A 68 6.92 -26.69 42.81
CA GLN A 68 8.28 -27.01 43.23
C GLN A 68 8.34 -28.43 43.79
N GLY A 69 9.51 -29.07 43.72
CA GLY A 69 9.69 -30.43 44.23
C GLY A 69 9.13 -31.56 43.35
N LEU A 70 8.29 -31.28 42.34
CA LEU A 70 7.53 -32.30 41.61
C LEU A 70 7.98 -32.51 40.15
N ASP A 71 8.05 -33.77 39.76
CA ASP A 71 8.23 -34.27 38.39
C ASP A 71 7.22 -35.40 38.14
N PRO A 72 6.71 -35.58 36.90
CA PRO A 72 6.87 -34.72 35.73
C PRO A 72 5.94 -33.48 35.79
N GLN A 73 6.23 -32.47 34.98
CA GLN A 73 5.37 -31.30 34.78
C GLN A 73 5.32 -30.92 33.30
N TRP A 74 4.28 -30.21 32.89
CA TRP A 74 4.12 -29.80 31.51
C TRP A 74 3.51 -28.42 31.36
N LEU A 75 3.86 -27.76 30.26
CA LEU A 75 3.20 -26.59 29.70
C LEU A 75 2.84 -26.91 28.26
N GLN A 76 1.60 -26.65 27.87
CA GLN A 76 1.14 -26.79 26.50
C GLN A 76 0.47 -25.53 25.98
N VAL A 77 0.52 -25.35 24.66
CA VAL A 77 -0.07 -24.23 23.93
C VAL A 77 -1.05 -24.78 22.89
N ASP A 78 -2.26 -24.22 22.83
CA ASP A 78 -3.20 -24.44 21.73
C ASP A 78 -2.97 -23.40 20.63
N LEU A 79 -2.44 -23.84 19.49
CA LEU A 79 -2.19 -22.97 18.33
C LEU A 79 -3.49 -22.56 17.60
N GLY A 80 -4.64 -23.08 18.04
CA GLY A 80 -5.97 -22.84 17.49
C GLY A 80 -6.33 -23.75 16.32
N SER A 81 -5.34 -24.28 15.60
CA SER A 81 -5.48 -25.24 14.49
C SER A 81 -4.18 -26.02 14.30
N ALA A 82 -4.21 -27.11 13.53
CA ALA A 82 -2.99 -27.88 13.25
C ALA A 82 -1.99 -27.07 12.42
N GLN A 83 -0.77 -26.89 12.93
CA GLN A 83 0.31 -26.14 12.29
C GLN A 83 1.52 -27.04 12.06
N ALA A 84 2.24 -26.84 10.95
CA ALA A 84 3.53 -27.45 10.73
C ALA A 84 4.60 -26.72 11.54
N LEU A 85 5.43 -27.45 12.26
CA LEU A 85 6.50 -26.88 13.08
C LEU A 85 7.86 -27.17 12.46
N GLY A 86 8.76 -26.20 12.61
CA GLY A 86 10.17 -26.28 12.21
C GLY A 86 11.14 -26.16 13.37
N ARG A 87 10.81 -25.33 14.35
CA ARG A 87 11.57 -25.21 15.59
C ARG A 87 10.69 -24.80 16.74
N VAL A 88 11.13 -25.15 17.94
CA VAL A 88 10.61 -24.65 19.21
C VAL A 88 11.73 -23.91 19.91
N GLU A 89 11.45 -22.73 20.40
CA GLU A 89 12.37 -21.95 21.22
C GLU A 89 11.89 -21.94 22.67
N LEU A 90 12.82 -22.21 23.58
CA LEU A 90 12.57 -22.24 25.02
C LEU A 90 13.52 -21.25 25.67
N ASP A 91 13.00 -20.26 26.38
CA ASP A 91 13.80 -19.39 27.25
C ASP A 91 13.55 -19.79 28.69
N TRP A 92 14.45 -20.65 29.20
CA TRP A 92 14.39 -21.10 30.58
C TRP A 92 14.92 -20.05 31.55
N GLU A 93 14.27 -19.93 32.71
CA GLU A 93 14.90 -19.34 33.88
C GLU A 93 15.99 -20.29 34.44
N ARG A 94 16.69 -19.88 35.50
CA ARG A 94 17.64 -20.75 36.22
C ARG A 94 17.05 -22.11 36.60
N ALA A 95 15.77 -22.18 36.95
CA ALA A 95 15.03 -23.41 37.20
C ALA A 95 14.48 -24.00 35.88
N ALA A 96 15.19 -24.98 35.31
CA ALA A 96 14.93 -25.49 33.96
C ALA A 96 14.70 -27.00 33.91
N ALA A 97 14.25 -27.52 32.76
CA ALA A 97 14.25 -28.95 32.50
C ALA A 97 15.64 -29.47 32.10
N LYS A 98 16.14 -30.47 32.83
CA LYS A 98 17.29 -31.29 32.43
C LYS A 98 16.87 -32.40 31.47
N SER A 99 15.77 -33.09 31.80
CA SER A 99 15.14 -34.09 30.91
C SER A 99 13.75 -33.61 30.52
N TYR A 100 13.47 -33.55 29.22
CA TYR A 100 12.15 -33.20 28.71
C TYR A 100 11.91 -33.78 27.31
N SER A 101 10.64 -33.74 26.90
CA SER A 101 10.22 -33.97 25.53
C SER A 101 9.39 -32.80 25.01
N LEU A 102 9.50 -32.54 23.72
CA LEU A 102 8.55 -31.71 22.98
C LEU A 102 7.60 -32.63 22.24
N GLN A 103 6.31 -32.36 22.40
CA GLN A 103 5.25 -33.23 21.93
C GLN A 103 4.22 -32.42 21.17
N LEU A 104 3.63 -33.07 20.18
CA LEU A 104 2.54 -32.51 19.40
C LEU A 104 1.28 -33.34 19.59
N SER A 105 0.13 -32.71 19.44
CA SER A 105 -1.17 -33.37 19.50
C SER A 105 -2.17 -32.65 18.61
N ASP A 106 -3.17 -33.37 18.11
CA ASP A 106 -4.23 -32.81 17.28
C ASP A 106 -5.49 -32.51 18.11
N ASP A 107 -5.66 -33.23 19.23
CA ASP A 107 -6.85 -33.22 20.11
C ASP A 107 -6.54 -32.74 21.55
N GLY A 108 -5.27 -32.54 21.89
CA GLY A 108 -4.80 -32.18 23.24
C GLY A 108 -4.75 -33.36 24.21
N GLN A 109 -5.09 -34.57 23.78
CA GLN A 109 -5.18 -35.78 24.61
C GLN A 109 -4.17 -36.85 24.18
N THR A 110 -4.04 -37.08 22.87
CA THR A 110 -3.13 -38.05 22.29
C THR A 110 -1.87 -37.34 21.82
N TRP A 111 -0.72 -37.71 22.37
CA TRP A 111 0.53 -36.98 22.16
C TRP A 111 1.58 -37.83 21.45
N ARG A 112 2.25 -37.23 20.47
CA ARG A 112 3.42 -37.79 19.79
C ARG A 112 4.66 -36.97 20.13
N THR A 113 5.74 -37.63 20.49
CA THR A 113 7.02 -36.98 20.79
C THR A 113 7.74 -36.66 19.48
N VAL A 114 8.16 -35.40 19.33
CA VAL A 114 8.94 -34.92 18.18
C VAL A 114 10.39 -34.57 18.55
N TYR A 115 10.67 -34.41 19.84
CA TYR A 115 12.02 -34.25 20.37
C TYR A 115 12.07 -34.73 21.82
N SER A 116 13.23 -35.25 22.24
CA SER A 116 13.49 -35.57 23.65
C SER A 116 14.96 -35.40 23.98
N THR A 117 15.25 -35.00 25.22
CA THR A 117 16.61 -34.91 25.76
C THR A 117 16.62 -35.28 27.24
N THR A 118 17.77 -35.74 27.73
CA THR A 118 18.02 -36.02 29.16
C THR A 118 19.15 -35.18 29.75
N THR A 119 19.75 -34.30 28.93
CA THR A 119 20.99 -33.58 29.25
C THR A 119 20.91 -32.09 28.93
N SER A 120 19.71 -31.50 28.93
CA SER A 120 19.52 -30.06 28.71
C SER A 120 20.20 -29.24 29.81
N ALA A 121 20.90 -28.19 29.41
CA ALA A 121 21.57 -27.25 30.31
C ALA A 121 20.66 -26.08 30.77
N GLY A 122 19.42 -25.98 30.26
CA GLY A 122 18.56 -24.80 30.43
C GLY A 122 18.98 -23.63 29.52
N GLY A 123 18.69 -22.40 29.94
CA GLY A 123 18.93 -21.16 29.18
C GLY A 123 18.05 -20.99 27.94
N LYS A 124 18.44 -20.09 27.01
CA LYS A 124 17.79 -19.98 25.70
C LYS A 124 18.18 -21.16 24.80
N GLN A 125 17.17 -21.84 24.26
CA GLN A 125 17.33 -23.01 23.40
C GLN A 125 16.51 -22.82 22.14
N SER A 126 17.06 -23.22 21.00
CA SER A 126 16.32 -23.35 19.74
C SER A 126 16.45 -24.80 19.29
N VAL A 127 15.32 -25.51 19.29
CA VAL A 127 15.25 -26.96 19.08
C VAL A 127 14.53 -27.20 17.74
N PRO A 128 15.24 -27.70 16.72
CA PRO A 128 14.61 -28.12 15.48
C PRO A 128 13.60 -29.23 15.77
N VAL A 129 12.39 -29.09 15.27
CA VAL A 129 11.34 -30.10 15.35
C VAL A 129 10.68 -30.27 14.00
N SER A 130 10.04 -31.40 13.77
CA SER A 130 9.25 -31.63 12.57
C SER A 130 7.94 -32.33 12.92
N GLY A 131 6.90 -32.02 12.17
CA GLY A 131 5.56 -32.58 12.36
C GLY A 131 4.48 -31.49 12.40
N THR A 132 3.22 -31.91 12.30
CA THR A 132 2.07 -30.99 12.22
C THR A 132 1.08 -31.27 13.33
N GLY A 133 0.85 -30.33 14.26
CA GLY A 133 -0.08 -30.50 15.37
C GLY A 133 -0.76 -29.21 15.80
N ARG A 134 -1.91 -29.32 16.46
CA ARG A 134 -2.65 -28.17 16.99
C ARG A 134 -2.11 -27.75 18.36
N PHE A 135 -1.78 -28.73 19.19
CA PHE A 135 -1.23 -28.51 20.50
C PHE A 135 0.24 -28.85 20.51
N VAL A 136 1.04 -28.01 21.19
CA VAL A 136 2.46 -28.21 21.39
C VAL A 136 2.72 -28.22 22.88
N ARG A 137 3.44 -29.22 23.38
CA ARG A 137 3.70 -29.41 24.80
C ARG A 137 5.17 -29.60 25.08
N MET A 138 5.68 -28.86 26.04
CA MET A 138 6.90 -29.19 26.76
C MET A 138 6.51 -30.09 27.93
N TYR A 139 7.07 -31.30 27.98
CA TYR A 139 6.84 -32.29 29.02
C TYR A 139 8.16 -32.62 29.72
N GLY A 140 8.39 -32.01 30.88
CA GLY A 140 9.60 -32.14 31.69
C GLY A 140 9.51 -33.31 32.66
N THR A 141 10.56 -34.12 32.71
CA THR A 141 10.64 -35.34 33.54
C THR A 141 11.77 -35.34 34.56
N ALA A 142 12.75 -34.44 34.43
CA ALA A 142 13.73 -34.17 35.48
C ALA A 142 14.23 -32.71 35.40
N ARG A 143 14.36 -32.06 36.57
CA ARG A 143 14.77 -30.65 36.70
C ARG A 143 16.28 -30.47 36.84
N THR A 144 16.77 -29.27 36.55
CA THR A 144 18.17 -28.86 36.79
C THR A 144 18.42 -28.43 38.24
N THR A 145 17.38 -28.11 39.01
CA THR A 145 17.46 -27.63 40.40
C THR A 145 16.37 -28.28 41.27
N GLN A 146 16.36 -28.00 42.58
CA GLN A 146 15.30 -28.45 43.50
C GLN A 146 13.95 -27.72 43.33
N TYR A 147 13.93 -26.59 42.61
CA TYR A 147 12.73 -25.77 42.36
C TYR A 147 11.81 -26.43 41.31
N GLY A 148 10.86 -25.69 40.72
CA GLY A 148 10.02 -26.19 39.61
C GLY A 148 10.70 -26.08 38.25
N TYR A 149 9.91 -26.22 37.18
CA TYR A 149 10.25 -25.78 35.84
C TYR A 149 9.79 -24.34 35.64
N SER A 150 10.62 -23.51 35.04
CA SER A 150 10.35 -22.08 34.88
C SER A 150 10.76 -21.59 33.49
N LEU A 151 9.79 -21.12 32.70
CA LEU A 151 9.97 -20.64 31.33
C LEU A 151 9.56 -19.17 31.25
N TYR A 152 10.51 -18.31 30.89
CA TYR A 152 10.20 -16.94 30.47
C TYR A 152 9.37 -16.96 29.20
N GLU A 153 9.75 -17.79 28.22
CA GLU A 153 9.04 -17.87 26.95
C GLU A 153 9.13 -19.26 26.30
N PHE A 154 8.08 -19.61 25.57
CA PHE A 154 7.91 -20.83 24.78
C PHE A 154 7.43 -20.43 23.38
N GLY A 155 8.40 -20.21 22.48
CA GLY A 155 8.18 -19.92 21.07
C GLY A 155 7.97 -21.17 20.23
N VAL A 156 7.02 -21.14 19.31
CA VAL A 156 6.78 -22.21 18.34
C VAL A 156 6.84 -21.61 16.95
N TYR A 157 7.66 -22.15 16.06
CA TYR A 157 7.87 -21.57 14.72
C TYR A 157 7.69 -22.62 13.64
N ALA A 158 7.27 -22.16 12.46
CA ALA A 158 7.20 -22.96 11.26
C ALA A 158 8.62 -23.32 10.73
N PRO A 159 8.76 -24.29 9.81
CA PRO A 159 10.04 -24.61 9.14
C PRO A 159 10.69 -23.41 8.44
N ASP A 160 11.98 -23.18 8.70
CA ASP A 160 12.78 -22.17 8.00
C ASP A 160 13.07 -22.62 6.56
N GLY A 161 12.64 -21.81 5.57
CA GLY A 161 12.67 -22.17 4.16
C GLY A 161 14.03 -22.01 3.49
N THR A 162 14.81 -23.08 3.38
CA THR A 162 15.65 -23.30 2.19
C THR A 162 14.81 -24.02 1.13
N GLY A 163 14.45 -23.29 0.07
CA GLY A 163 14.12 -23.79 -1.27
C GLY A 163 12.99 -24.83 -1.43
N GLY A 164 11.81 -24.36 -1.85
CA GLY A 164 10.94 -25.10 -2.79
C GLY A 164 9.88 -26.06 -2.21
N GLN A 165 8.62 -25.58 -2.28
CA GLN A 165 7.32 -26.30 -2.22
C GLN A 165 6.78 -26.83 -0.86
N PRO A 166 5.44 -26.92 -0.71
CA PRO A 166 4.42 -25.88 -0.83
C PRO A 166 3.72 -25.65 0.53
N SER A 167 3.05 -24.50 0.71
CA SER A 167 2.03 -24.36 1.75
C SER A 167 1.02 -25.52 1.67
N PRO A 168 0.43 -25.98 2.79
CA PRO A 168 -0.68 -26.91 2.73
C PRO A 168 -1.76 -26.30 1.85
N SER A 169 -2.06 -26.99 0.74
CA SER A 169 -3.14 -26.69 -0.18
C SER A 169 -4.45 -26.69 0.60
N GLY A 170 -4.99 -25.51 0.92
CA GLY A 170 -6.33 -25.42 1.47
C GLY A 170 -6.74 -24.07 2.02
N ALA A 171 -5.85 -23.32 2.68
CA ALA A 171 -6.19 -22.00 3.21
C ALA A 171 -5.87 -20.90 2.18
N ALA A 172 -6.87 -20.10 1.82
CA ALA A 172 -6.66 -18.95 0.94
C ALA A 172 -5.75 -17.93 1.62
N ALA A 173 -4.69 -17.48 0.93
CA ALA A 173 -3.80 -16.43 1.45
C ALA A 173 -4.44 -15.04 1.42
N ILE A 174 -5.43 -14.87 0.53
CA ILE A 174 -6.31 -13.71 0.45
C ILE A 174 -7.69 -14.16 0.97
N SER A 175 -8.17 -13.48 2.02
CA SER A 175 -9.46 -13.77 2.67
C SER A 175 -10.64 -13.06 2.02
N GLY A 176 -10.37 -12.00 1.25
CA GLY A 176 -11.38 -11.19 0.60
C GLY A 176 -10.79 -10.19 -0.37
N VAL A 177 -11.66 -9.61 -1.19
CA VAL A 177 -11.41 -8.35 -1.90
C VAL A 177 -12.47 -7.38 -1.42
N SER A 178 -12.10 -6.16 -1.06
CA SER A 178 -13.03 -5.13 -0.59
C SER A 178 -13.10 -3.98 -1.57
N LEU A 179 -14.31 -3.44 -1.80
CA LEU A 179 -14.47 -2.17 -2.49
C LEU A 179 -14.14 -1.04 -1.52
N ILE A 180 -13.20 -0.18 -1.91
CA ILE A 180 -12.74 0.94 -1.10
C ILE A 180 -13.20 2.23 -1.74
N ASP A 181 -13.73 3.11 -0.89
CA ASP A 181 -13.93 4.52 -1.19
C ASP A 181 -12.60 5.24 -0.91
N ASN A 182 -11.90 5.65 -1.97
CA ASN A 182 -10.59 6.29 -1.88
C ASN A 182 -10.69 7.69 -1.24
N THR A 183 -11.81 8.40 -1.42
CA THR A 183 -12.03 9.70 -0.77
C THR A 183 -12.17 9.54 0.74
N ALA A 184 -12.98 8.59 1.21
CA ALA A 184 -13.15 8.33 2.63
C ALA A 184 -12.00 7.50 3.23
N ARG A 185 -11.19 6.84 2.39
CA ARG A 185 -10.18 5.84 2.76
C ARG A 185 -10.75 4.71 3.61
N GLN A 186 -11.99 4.33 3.32
CA GLN A 186 -12.70 3.31 4.07
C GLN A 186 -13.38 2.32 3.13
N PRO A 187 -13.58 1.07 3.58
CA PRO A 187 -14.36 0.13 2.82
C PRO A 187 -15.80 0.61 2.63
N VAL A 188 -16.34 0.47 1.42
CA VAL A 188 -17.75 0.78 1.15
C VAL A 188 -18.63 -0.19 1.93
N ALA A 189 -19.60 0.34 2.68
CA ALA A 189 -20.52 -0.46 3.47
C ALA A 189 -21.24 -1.50 2.60
N GLY A 190 -21.24 -2.76 3.04
CA GLY A 190 -21.82 -3.88 2.29
C GLY A 190 -20.90 -4.54 1.25
N PHE A 191 -19.74 -3.95 0.96
CA PHE A 191 -18.74 -4.48 0.01
C PHE A 191 -17.36 -4.72 0.66
N ASN A 192 -17.37 -5.12 1.93
CA ASN A 192 -16.19 -5.48 2.73
C ASN A 192 -16.41 -6.82 3.47
N PRO A 193 -16.06 -7.97 2.86
CA PRO A 193 -15.56 -8.10 1.49
C PRO A 193 -16.67 -7.99 0.44
N LEU A 194 -16.29 -7.67 -0.79
CA LEU A 194 -17.09 -7.77 -2.00
C LEU A 194 -17.41 -9.25 -2.25
N ARG A 195 -18.69 -9.61 -2.15
CA ARG A 195 -19.16 -10.99 -2.31
C ARG A 195 -19.29 -11.36 -3.78
N ASP A 196 -19.13 -12.65 -4.09
CA ASP A 196 -19.40 -13.18 -5.43
C ASP A 196 -20.87 -12.93 -5.82
N GLY A 197 -21.08 -12.46 -7.05
CA GLY A 197 -22.38 -12.03 -7.57
C GLY A 197 -22.86 -10.66 -7.07
N ALA A 198 -22.05 -9.91 -6.31
CA ALA A 198 -22.45 -8.60 -5.80
C ALA A 198 -22.75 -7.61 -6.96
N THR A 199 -23.73 -6.73 -6.73
CA THR A 199 -24.01 -5.59 -7.61
C THR A 199 -23.59 -4.32 -6.91
N VAL A 200 -22.61 -3.62 -7.47
CA VAL A 200 -22.19 -2.28 -7.06
C VAL A 200 -23.02 -1.28 -7.87
N ASP A 201 -24.02 -0.67 -7.25
CA ASP A 201 -24.85 0.35 -7.88
C ASP A 201 -24.21 1.72 -7.65
N LEU A 202 -23.59 2.27 -8.71
CA LEU A 202 -22.91 3.55 -8.61
C LEU A 202 -23.88 4.61 -8.08
N ALA A 203 -25.13 4.68 -8.54
CA ALA A 203 -26.11 5.68 -8.10
C ALA A 203 -26.30 5.75 -6.56
N GLN A 204 -25.97 4.68 -5.84
CA GLN A 204 -26.12 4.57 -4.38
C GLN A 204 -24.84 4.85 -3.58
N LEU A 205 -23.70 5.03 -4.25
CA LEU A 205 -22.42 5.29 -3.60
C LEU A 205 -22.27 6.78 -3.26
N ALA A 206 -21.72 7.05 -2.07
CA ALA A 206 -21.44 8.41 -1.61
C ALA A 206 -20.38 9.10 -2.48
N HIS A 207 -19.37 8.36 -2.94
CA HIS A 207 -18.30 8.86 -3.80
C HIS A 207 -18.07 7.94 -5.01
N ARG A 208 -17.49 8.50 -6.07
CA ARG A 208 -17.13 7.81 -7.33
C ARG A 208 -15.62 7.53 -7.41
N THR A 209 -14.91 7.64 -6.31
CA THR A 209 -13.47 7.41 -6.17
C THR A 209 -13.27 6.01 -5.60
N LEU A 210 -13.16 5.01 -6.49
CA LEU A 210 -13.26 3.60 -6.12
C LEU A 210 -11.96 2.86 -6.41
N SER A 211 -11.54 1.97 -5.52
CA SER A 211 -10.51 0.96 -5.79
C SER A 211 -10.92 -0.38 -5.19
N LEU A 212 -10.23 -1.46 -5.56
CA LEU A 212 -10.35 -2.75 -4.88
C LEU A 212 -9.13 -2.95 -3.99
N ARG A 213 -9.31 -3.47 -2.79
CA ARG A 213 -8.21 -3.85 -1.89
C ARG A 213 -8.24 -5.35 -1.66
N ALA A 214 -7.11 -6.02 -1.81
CA ALA A 214 -6.98 -7.40 -1.36
C ALA A 214 -6.83 -7.43 0.16
N ASP A 215 -7.56 -8.32 0.82
CA ASP A 215 -7.55 -8.49 2.26
C ASP A 215 -6.80 -9.79 2.62
N PRO A 216 -5.49 -9.72 2.98
CA PRO A 216 -4.74 -10.90 3.35
C PRO A 216 -5.39 -11.63 4.53
N SER A 217 -5.37 -12.95 4.49
CA SER A 217 -5.75 -13.76 5.64
C SER A 217 -4.85 -13.44 6.83
N SER A 218 -5.41 -13.45 8.04
CA SER A 218 -4.63 -13.20 9.26
C SER A 218 -3.42 -14.14 9.33
N GLY A 219 -2.22 -13.58 9.51
CA GLY A 219 -0.96 -14.32 9.54
C GLY A 219 -0.35 -14.65 8.17
N ALA A 220 -0.98 -14.28 7.05
CA ALA A 220 -0.38 -14.44 5.72
C ALA A 220 0.76 -13.44 5.51
N ALA A 221 1.99 -13.94 5.36
CA ALA A 221 3.16 -13.15 5.00
C ALA A 221 3.17 -12.82 3.49
N VAL A 222 2.21 -12.01 3.07
CA VAL A 222 2.11 -11.52 1.70
C VAL A 222 3.19 -10.45 1.50
N GLY A 223 4.05 -10.65 0.50
CA GLY A 223 5.04 -9.66 0.04
C GLY A 223 4.61 -8.91 -1.21
N SER A 224 3.72 -9.50 -2.01
CA SER A 224 2.97 -8.79 -3.06
C SER A 224 1.68 -9.53 -3.42
N VAL A 225 0.77 -8.82 -4.07
CA VAL A 225 -0.40 -9.42 -4.73
C VAL A 225 -0.40 -9.08 -6.21
N PHE A 226 -0.86 -10.03 -7.02
CA PHE A 226 -1.16 -9.82 -8.43
C PHE A 226 -2.67 -9.83 -8.62
N PHE A 227 -3.19 -8.70 -9.04
CA PHE A 227 -4.57 -8.57 -9.45
C PHE A 227 -4.74 -8.81 -10.94
N THR A 228 -5.88 -9.36 -11.31
CA THR A 228 -6.39 -9.42 -12.68
C THR A 228 -7.87 -9.06 -12.64
N LEU A 229 -8.23 -7.86 -13.08
CA LEU A 229 -9.61 -7.40 -13.23
C LEU A 229 -9.99 -7.46 -14.70
N THR A 230 -10.89 -8.36 -15.07
CA THR A 230 -11.47 -8.42 -16.42
C THR A 230 -12.84 -7.76 -16.40
N GLY A 231 -13.04 -6.74 -17.23
CA GLY A 231 -14.25 -5.92 -17.25
C GLY A 231 -15.11 -6.08 -18.50
N ALA A 232 -16.15 -5.25 -18.58
CA ALA A 232 -17.10 -5.27 -19.69
C ALA A 232 -16.42 -4.90 -21.02
N GLY A 233 -16.57 -5.76 -22.03
CA GLY A 233 -15.87 -5.66 -23.31
C GLY A 233 -14.65 -6.59 -23.45
N GLY A 234 -14.26 -7.31 -22.38
CA GLY A 234 -13.15 -8.28 -22.42
C GLY A 234 -11.77 -7.69 -22.16
N ASN A 235 -11.69 -6.40 -21.79
CA ASN A 235 -10.44 -5.77 -21.38
C ASN A 235 -9.99 -6.33 -20.02
N THR A 236 -8.70 -6.58 -19.86
CA THR A 236 -8.13 -7.18 -18.67
C THR A 236 -7.06 -6.27 -18.07
N TYR A 237 -7.40 -5.66 -16.95
CA TYR A 237 -6.49 -4.90 -16.10
C TYR A 237 -5.67 -5.86 -15.24
N THR A 238 -4.35 -5.65 -15.15
CA THR A 238 -3.51 -6.39 -14.20
C THR A 238 -2.60 -5.46 -13.42
N ARG A 239 -2.37 -5.76 -12.14
CA ARG A 239 -1.45 -4.99 -11.30
C ARG A 239 -0.72 -5.87 -10.32
N VAL A 240 0.54 -5.54 -10.09
CA VAL A 240 1.30 -6.01 -8.93
C VAL A 240 1.35 -4.91 -7.89
N GLU A 241 0.95 -5.22 -6.66
CA GLU A 241 1.11 -4.33 -5.51
C GLU A 241 1.98 -5.03 -4.47
N SER A 242 3.11 -4.41 -4.14
CA SER A 242 4.14 -4.94 -3.25
C SER A 242 4.11 -4.27 -1.87
N LYS A 243 3.22 -3.29 -1.67
CA LYS A 243 3.09 -2.54 -0.44
C LYS A 243 1.68 -2.68 0.11
N ALA A 244 1.57 -3.11 1.37
CA ALA A 244 0.30 -3.09 2.09
C ALA A 244 -0.06 -1.65 2.50
N PRO A 245 -1.35 -1.26 2.49
CA PRO A 245 -2.52 -2.03 2.04
C PRO A 245 -2.52 -2.31 0.52
N TYR A 246 -2.87 -3.53 0.12
CA TYR A 246 -2.72 -3.97 -1.27
C TYR A 246 -3.88 -3.54 -2.18
N PHE A 247 -3.73 -2.43 -2.89
CA PHE A 247 -4.75 -1.89 -3.79
C PHE A 247 -4.65 -2.40 -5.24
N LEU A 248 -5.78 -2.43 -5.95
CA LEU A 248 -5.87 -2.77 -7.37
C LEU A 248 -5.44 -1.60 -8.25
N CYS A 249 -5.83 -0.39 -7.92
CA CYS A 249 -5.34 0.84 -8.55
C CYS A 249 -4.77 1.64 -7.39
N ASN A 250 -3.49 2.03 -7.52
CA ASN A 250 -2.56 2.62 -6.53
C ASN A 250 -3.20 3.30 -5.32
N ASP A 251 -2.49 3.39 -4.18
CA ASP A 251 -2.96 3.87 -2.87
C ASP A 251 -3.77 5.20 -2.89
N PHE A 252 -3.72 5.96 -4.00
CA PHE A 252 -4.39 7.23 -4.21
C PHE A 252 -4.99 7.42 -5.63
N ILE A 253 -5.10 6.35 -6.45
CA ILE A 253 -5.62 6.42 -7.82
C ILE A 253 -6.90 5.59 -7.89
N ASP A 254 -7.97 6.21 -8.36
CA ASP A 254 -9.22 5.52 -8.64
C ASP A 254 -9.01 4.47 -9.72
N CYS A 255 -9.70 3.33 -9.61
CA CYS A 255 -9.87 2.41 -10.69
C CYS A 255 -10.97 2.94 -11.62
N PRO A 256 -10.65 3.66 -12.71
CA PRO A 256 -11.68 4.13 -13.65
C PRO A 256 -12.52 2.96 -14.16
N GLN A 257 -11.94 1.76 -14.31
CA GLN A 257 -12.65 0.55 -14.73
C GLN A 257 -13.88 0.25 -13.87
N LEU A 258 -13.86 0.57 -12.57
CA LEU A 258 -14.99 0.34 -11.66
C LEU A 258 -16.13 1.36 -11.84
N LEU A 259 -15.95 2.36 -12.72
CA LEU A 259 -16.98 3.34 -13.07
C LEU A 259 -17.72 3.01 -14.37
N VAL A 260 -17.31 1.96 -15.09
CA VAL A 260 -18.01 1.50 -16.29
C VAL A 260 -19.04 0.44 -15.92
N ALA A 261 -20.28 0.65 -16.33
CA ALA A 261 -21.34 -0.35 -16.16
C ALA A 261 -20.98 -1.67 -16.87
N GLY A 262 -21.17 -2.78 -16.18
CA GLY A 262 -21.08 -4.12 -16.74
C GLY A 262 -20.59 -5.16 -15.74
N THR A 263 -20.26 -6.34 -16.26
CA THR A 263 -19.84 -7.48 -15.44
C THR A 263 -18.32 -7.58 -15.39
N TYR A 264 -17.81 -7.84 -14.19
CA TYR A 264 -16.40 -7.90 -13.87
C TYR A 264 -16.05 -9.21 -13.21
N THR A 265 -14.82 -9.67 -13.45
CA THR A 265 -14.16 -10.75 -12.71
C THR A 265 -12.85 -10.21 -12.17
N VAL A 266 -12.68 -10.17 -10.85
CA VAL A 266 -11.38 -9.89 -10.23
C VAL A 266 -10.77 -11.18 -9.69
N THR A 267 -9.51 -11.43 -10.06
CA THR A 267 -8.68 -12.51 -9.53
C THR A 267 -7.52 -11.91 -8.77
N VAL A 268 -7.22 -12.42 -7.57
CA VAL A 268 -6.11 -11.97 -6.73
C VAL A 268 -5.24 -13.15 -6.32
N GLN A 269 -3.95 -13.07 -6.67
CA GLN A 269 -2.95 -14.06 -6.29
C GLN A 269 -1.88 -13.42 -5.41
N ALA A 270 -1.67 -13.94 -4.20
CA ALA A 270 -0.60 -13.47 -3.32
C ALA A 270 0.74 -14.18 -3.61
N TYR A 271 1.85 -13.51 -3.30
CA TYR A 271 3.23 -13.99 -3.38
C TYR A 271 3.99 -13.61 -2.11
N THR A 272 5.02 -14.38 -1.75
CA THR A 272 5.84 -14.13 -0.55
C THR A 272 6.80 -12.95 -0.70
N GLY A 273 7.23 -12.63 -1.92
CA GLY A 273 8.16 -11.53 -2.20
C GLY A 273 7.47 -10.37 -2.90
N ALA A 274 8.16 -9.24 -2.97
CA ALA A 274 7.76 -8.10 -3.79
C ALA A 274 7.74 -8.48 -5.28
N ASP A 275 6.95 -7.76 -6.07
CA ASP A 275 6.93 -7.80 -7.54
C ASP A 275 6.69 -9.20 -8.11
N ARG A 276 5.80 -9.97 -7.47
CA ARG A 276 5.50 -11.38 -7.77
C ARG A 276 6.70 -12.32 -7.65
N GLN A 277 7.76 -11.90 -6.95
CA GLN A 277 8.90 -12.77 -6.65
C GLN A 277 8.55 -13.73 -5.50
N GLY A 278 9.31 -14.82 -5.41
CA GLY A 278 9.11 -15.83 -4.38
C GLY A 278 7.96 -16.80 -4.67
N ALA A 279 7.44 -17.44 -3.63
CA ALA A 279 6.42 -18.47 -3.75
C ALA A 279 5.02 -17.89 -3.88
N VAL A 280 4.18 -18.55 -4.67
CA VAL A 280 2.73 -18.30 -4.73
C VAL A 280 2.09 -18.70 -3.40
N LEU A 281 1.31 -17.81 -2.81
CA LEU A 281 0.61 -18.01 -1.54
C LEU A 281 -0.88 -18.31 -1.79
N GLY A 282 -1.30 -19.52 -1.43
CA GLY A 282 -2.69 -19.96 -1.55
C GLY A 282 -3.23 -20.03 -2.98
N ALA A 283 -4.44 -20.55 -3.13
CA ALA A 283 -5.18 -20.46 -4.39
C ALA A 283 -5.60 -19.01 -4.67
N PRO A 284 -5.70 -18.60 -5.94
CA PRO A 284 -6.17 -17.26 -6.26
C PRO A 284 -7.62 -17.09 -5.82
N LEU A 285 -7.93 -15.96 -5.19
CA LEU A 285 -9.31 -15.58 -4.90
C LEU A 285 -9.93 -14.99 -6.16
N THR A 286 -11.06 -15.51 -6.60
CA THR A 286 -11.83 -14.96 -7.73
C THR A 286 -13.19 -14.46 -7.23
N VAL A 287 -13.56 -13.25 -7.63
CA VAL A 287 -14.86 -12.64 -7.32
C VAL A 287 -15.47 -12.10 -8.60
N HIS A 288 -16.70 -12.51 -8.89
CA HIS A 288 -17.52 -11.96 -9.96
C HIS A 288 -18.44 -10.90 -9.38
N PHE A 289 -18.55 -9.75 -10.03
CA PHE A 289 -19.46 -8.69 -9.61
C PHE A 289 -19.97 -7.90 -10.80
N THR A 290 -21.05 -7.17 -10.60
CA THR A 290 -21.60 -6.27 -11.62
C THR A 290 -21.50 -4.84 -11.11
N VAL A 291 -20.92 -3.96 -11.91
CA VAL A 291 -21.06 -2.52 -11.71
C VAL A 291 -22.30 -2.10 -12.49
N ARG A 292 -23.31 -1.57 -11.80
CA ARG A 292 -24.39 -0.85 -12.44
C ARG A 292 -24.00 0.62 -12.43
N GLY A 293 -23.70 1.16 -13.60
CA GLY A 293 -23.48 2.58 -13.76
C GLY A 293 -24.79 3.35 -13.74
N ASP A 294 -24.68 4.67 -13.61
CA ASP A 294 -25.69 5.57 -14.14
C ASP A 294 -25.80 5.32 -15.66
N ALA A 295 -26.91 5.70 -16.31
CA ALA A 295 -26.94 5.70 -17.77
C ALA A 295 -25.70 6.48 -18.25
N ALA A 296 -24.89 5.89 -19.15
CA ALA A 296 -23.75 6.61 -19.73
C ALA A 296 -24.26 7.98 -20.18
N PRO A 297 -23.57 9.09 -19.88
CA PRO A 297 -24.04 10.40 -20.29
C PRO A 297 -24.29 10.33 -21.79
N THR A 298 -25.57 10.41 -22.16
CA THR A 298 -26.02 10.47 -23.55
C THR A 298 -25.70 11.83 -24.17
N ASP A 299 -25.25 12.75 -23.31
CA ASP A 299 -24.91 14.13 -23.59
C ASP A 299 -23.38 14.35 -23.53
N ALA A 300 -22.93 15.46 -24.10
CA ALA A 300 -21.51 15.82 -24.14
C ALA A 300 -20.93 16.00 -22.73
N LEU A 301 -19.67 15.60 -22.51
CA LEU A 301 -18.96 15.93 -21.27
C LEU A 301 -18.54 17.41 -21.30
N ASP A 302 -18.81 18.15 -20.22
CA ASP A 302 -18.36 19.51 -20.01
C ASP A 302 -17.13 19.53 -19.08
N VAL A 303 -15.98 19.91 -19.63
CA VAL A 303 -14.70 19.88 -18.92
C VAL A 303 -14.04 21.26 -18.90
N LEU A 304 -13.62 21.69 -17.71
CA LEU A 304 -12.84 22.91 -17.51
C LEU A 304 -11.35 22.55 -17.31
N PHE A 305 -10.48 23.08 -18.16
CA PHE A 305 -9.04 22.96 -18.04
C PHE A 305 -8.45 24.23 -17.44
N ILE A 306 -7.75 24.10 -16.31
CA ILE A 306 -7.04 25.19 -15.66
C ILE A 306 -5.58 24.81 -15.51
N GLY A 307 -4.69 25.65 -16.04
CA GLY A 307 -3.26 25.38 -15.94
C GLY A 307 -2.40 26.40 -16.67
N ASN A 308 -1.28 25.92 -17.19
CA ASN A 308 -0.25 26.73 -17.82
C ASN A 308 0.31 26.08 -19.09
N SER A 309 1.52 26.46 -19.47
CA SER A 309 2.17 26.00 -20.69
C SER A 309 2.39 24.49 -20.74
N LEU A 310 2.37 23.75 -19.64
CA LEU A 310 2.50 22.28 -19.72
C LEU A 310 1.30 21.61 -20.40
N ILE A 311 0.09 22.14 -20.24
CA ILE A 311 -1.11 21.66 -20.96
C ILE A 311 -1.49 22.55 -22.15
N GLY A 312 -0.98 23.78 -22.19
CA GLY A 312 -1.26 24.76 -23.24
C GLY A 312 -0.26 24.83 -24.38
N THR A 313 0.89 24.14 -24.27
CA THR A 313 1.84 24.05 -25.40
C THR A 313 1.16 23.39 -26.57
N ARG A 314 1.35 23.97 -27.76
CA ARG A 314 0.64 23.57 -28.98
C ARG A 314 1.52 22.70 -29.85
N THR A 315 0.88 21.73 -30.50
CA THR A 315 1.54 20.86 -31.46
C THR A 315 2.05 21.65 -32.66
N GLY A 316 3.21 21.27 -33.17
CA GLY A 316 3.76 21.83 -34.40
C GLY A 316 2.91 21.52 -35.64
N ALA A 317 2.18 20.40 -35.60
CA ALA A 317 1.39 19.92 -36.74
C ALA A 317 0.07 20.69 -36.96
N THR A 318 -0.67 20.97 -35.88
CA THR A 318 -2.02 21.56 -35.98
C THR A 318 -2.23 22.80 -35.13
N ASN A 319 -1.20 23.25 -34.39
CA ASN A 319 -1.31 24.35 -33.45
C ASN A 319 -2.40 24.12 -32.38
N GLN A 320 -2.58 22.86 -31.99
CA GLN A 320 -3.53 22.40 -30.98
C GLN A 320 -2.79 22.03 -29.69
N ASP A 321 -3.32 22.43 -28.55
CA ASP A 321 -2.80 22.03 -27.24
C ASP A 321 -3.41 20.70 -26.75
N THR A 322 -3.07 20.28 -25.53
CA THR A 322 -3.54 19.01 -24.98
C THR A 322 -5.06 18.92 -24.95
N ALA A 323 -5.76 20.01 -24.60
CA ALA A 323 -7.22 20.03 -24.53
C ALA A 323 -7.83 19.81 -25.93
N ASP A 324 -7.34 20.55 -26.93
CA ASP A 324 -7.76 20.40 -28.33
C ASP A 324 -7.55 18.98 -28.88
N VAL A 325 -6.42 18.34 -28.53
CA VAL A 325 -6.12 16.97 -28.97
C VAL A 325 -7.07 15.97 -28.31
N VAL A 326 -7.37 16.11 -27.01
CA VAL A 326 -8.37 15.26 -26.32
C VAL A 326 -9.74 15.38 -26.98
N LYS A 327 -10.17 16.59 -27.32
CA LYS A 327 -11.43 16.84 -28.03
C LYS A 327 -11.46 16.21 -29.41
N SER A 328 -10.34 16.27 -30.13
CA SER A 328 -10.19 15.63 -31.44
C SER A 328 -10.29 14.10 -31.32
N LEU A 329 -9.64 13.50 -30.32
CA LEU A 329 -9.73 12.06 -30.01
C LEU A 329 -11.16 11.65 -29.65
N ALA A 330 -11.85 12.45 -28.83
CA ALA A 330 -13.27 12.27 -28.51
C ALA A 330 -14.14 12.23 -29.77
N ALA A 331 -14.01 13.24 -30.63
CA ALA A 331 -14.78 13.33 -31.87
C ALA A 331 -14.54 12.12 -32.80
N THR A 332 -13.29 11.67 -32.96
CA THR A 332 -12.98 10.47 -33.77
C THR A 332 -13.57 9.18 -33.21
N SER A 333 -13.86 9.16 -31.92
CA SER A 333 -14.46 8.01 -31.22
C SER A 333 -15.98 8.14 -31.09
N GLY A 334 -16.60 9.12 -31.75
CA GLY A 334 -18.04 9.37 -31.70
C GLY A 334 -18.53 9.94 -30.37
N ARG A 335 -17.63 10.55 -29.58
CA ARG A 335 -17.93 11.14 -28.26
C ARG A 335 -17.90 12.67 -28.35
N ALA A 336 -18.80 13.32 -27.62
CA ALA A 336 -18.86 14.77 -27.56
C ALA A 336 -18.16 15.29 -26.30
N LEU A 337 -17.33 16.32 -26.48
CA LEU A 337 -16.56 16.99 -25.42
C LEU A 337 -16.64 18.51 -25.59
N ASN A 338 -17.23 19.18 -24.61
CA ASN A 338 -17.26 20.62 -24.47
C ASN A 338 -16.09 21.05 -23.58
N LEU A 339 -15.28 21.98 -24.07
CA LEU A 339 -14.11 22.48 -23.35
C LEU A 339 -14.29 23.94 -22.97
N THR A 340 -13.92 24.25 -21.73
CA THR A 340 -13.57 25.60 -21.30
C THR A 340 -12.10 25.56 -20.89
N GLU A 341 -11.30 26.52 -21.34
CA GLU A 341 -9.87 26.60 -21.01
C GLU A 341 -9.53 27.92 -20.32
N VAL A 342 -8.78 27.84 -19.23
CA VAL A 342 -8.18 28.98 -18.53
C VAL A 342 -6.69 28.65 -18.35
N ILE A 343 -5.90 29.03 -19.36
CA ILE A 343 -4.48 28.66 -19.45
C ILE A 343 -3.63 29.92 -19.49
N HIS A 344 -2.72 30.05 -18.52
CA HIS A 344 -1.74 31.14 -18.47
C HIS A 344 -0.32 30.59 -18.37
N PHE A 345 0.49 30.88 -19.39
CA PHE A 345 1.83 30.33 -19.51
C PHE A 345 2.74 30.84 -18.38
N GLY A 346 3.43 29.91 -17.71
CA GLY A 346 4.34 30.21 -16.61
C GLY A 346 3.68 30.41 -15.24
N ASN A 347 2.36 30.53 -15.17
CA ASN A 347 1.66 30.78 -13.92
C ASN A 347 1.53 29.52 -13.04
N THR A 348 1.56 29.76 -11.74
CA THR A 348 0.95 28.89 -10.71
C THR A 348 -0.58 28.97 -10.75
N LEU A 349 -1.26 27.98 -10.17
CA LEU A 349 -2.72 28.02 -10.04
C LEU A 349 -3.18 29.25 -9.25
N GLN A 350 -2.43 29.67 -8.22
CA GLN A 350 -2.75 30.87 -7.45
C GLN A 350 -2.68 32.14 -8.31
N GLU A 351 -1.63 32.30 -9.12
CA GLU A 351 -1.49 33.46 -10.02
C GLU A 351 -2.60 33.50 -11.07
N THR A 352 -2.96 32.34 -11.63
CA THR A 352 -4.10 32.20 -12.56
C THR A 352 -5.44 32.53 -11.89
N TRP A 353 -5.62 32.18 -10.61
CA TRP A 353 -6.80 32.57 -9.83
C TRP A 353 -6.86 34.09 -9.58
N ASP A 354 -5.71 34.68 -9.25
CA ASP A 354 -5.59 36.11 -8.94
C ASP A 354 -5.79 36.98 -10.18
N ALA A 355 -5.46 36.48 -11.37
CA ALA A 355 -5.80 37.09 -12.66
C ALA A 355 -7.32 37.19 -12.91
N GLY A 356 -8.14 36.41 -12.19
CA GLY A 356 -9.59 36.53 -12.16
C GLY A 356 -10.35 35.71 -13.21
N GLU A 357 -9.68 35.15 -14.21
CA GLU A 357 -10.32 34.41 -15.30
C GLU A 357 -10.93 33.07 -14.83
N VAL A 358 -10.28 32.40 -13.88
CA VAL A 358 -10.85 31.21 -13.22
C VAL A 358 -12.14 31.57 -12.49
N LYS A 359 -12.17 32.71 -11.81
CA LYS A 359 -13.37 33.19 -11.11
C LYS A 359 -14.49 33.45 -12.10
N SER A 360 -14.20 34.00 -13.28
CA SER A 360 -15.17 34.15 -14.37
C SER A 360 -15.71 32.81 -14.86
N ALA A 361 -14.85 31.81 -15.11
CA ALA A 361 -15.27 30.48 -15.55
C ALA A 361 -16.16 29.76 -14.52
N LEU A 362 -15.85 29.90 -13.23
CA LEU A 362 -16.57 29.27 -12.11
C LEU A 362 -17.74 30.11 -11.56
N SER A 363 -17.84 31.39 -11.91
CA SER A 363 -18.98 32.24 -11.48
C SER A 363 -20.21 32.08 -12.36
N SER A 364 -20.08 31.46 -13.52
CA SER A 364 -21.21 31.18 -14.41
C SER A 364 -22.15 30.13 -13.81
N ALA A 365 -23.41 30.10 -14.27
CA ALA A 365 -24.35 29.03 -13.91
C ALA A 365 -23.91 27.65 -14.46
N LYS A 366 -22.90 27.62 -15.35
CA LYS A 366 -22.36 26.41 -15.93
C LYS A 366 -21.74 25.53 -14.84
N LYS A 367 -22.08 24.26 -14.89
CA LYS A 367 -21.43 23.20 -14.13
C LYS A 367 -20.56 22.38 -15.08
N TYR A 368 -19.62 21.65 -14.50
CA TYR A 368 -18.68 20.81 -15.21
C TYR A 368 -18.76 19.39 -14.67
N ASP A 369 -18.70 18.41 -15.56
CA ASP A 369 -18.50 17.02 -15.15
C ASP A 369 -17.11 16.88 -14.53
N LEU A 370 -16.13 17.55 -15.11
CA LEU A 370 -14.72 17.43 -14.73
C LEU A 370 -14.05 18.80 -14.72
N ILE A 371 -13.27 19.08 -13.68
CA ILE A 371 -12.42 20.27 -13.60
C ILE A 371 -10.98 19.80 -13.44
N LEU A 372 -10.17 20.01 -14.47
CA LEU A 372 -8.75 19.68 -14.47
C LEU A 372 -7.93 20.84 -13.92
N LEU A 373 -7.07 20.53 -12.95
CA LEU A 373 -6.15 21.46 -12.31
C LEU A 373 -4.72 20.99 -12.54
N GLN A 374 -3.95 21.82 -13.22
CA GLN A 374 -2.52 21.61 -13.47
C GLN A 374 -1.70 22.71 -12.81
N GLU A 375 -0.89 22.35 -11.81
CA GLU A 375 -0.03 23.27 -11.08
C GLU A 375 1.30 23.53 -11.78
N GLN A 376 1.98 24.63 -11.48
CA GLN A 376 3.30 24.97 -12.01
C GLN A 376 4.30 23.81 -11.87
N SER A 377 5.09 23.62 -12.93
CA SER A 377 5.97 22.47 -13.20
C SER A 377 6.80 21.90 -12.03
N THR A 378 7.16 22.73 -11.05
CA THR A 378 8.02 22.37 -9.90
C THR A 378 7.44 22.78 -8.56
N LEU A 379 6.32 23.51 -8.51
CA LEU A 379 5.84 24.12 -7.27
C LEU A 379 5.48 23.05 -6.23
N VAL A 380 4.82 21.96 -6.66
CA VAL A 380 4.45 20.83 -5.81
C VAL A 380 5.68 20.25 -5.07
N THR A 381 6.85 20.23 -5.70
CA THR A 381 8.08 19.68 -5.09
C THR A 381 8.97 20.73 -4.41
N LYS A 382 8.96 21.98 -4.89
CA LYS A 382 9.82 23.06 -4.38
C LYS A 382 9.19 23.88 -3.26
N ASN A 383 7.87 24.03 -3.28
CA ASN A 383 7.12 24.77 -2.28
C ASN A 383 5.72 24.16 -2.14
N PHE A 384 5.68 22.95 -1.56
CA PHE A 384 4.45 22.19 -1.36
C PHE A 384 3.36 23.01 -0.65
N ALA A 385 3.71 23.77 0.39
CA ALA A 385 2.75 24.57 1.15
C ALA A 385 2.02 25.62 0.28
N ALA A 386 2.70 26.18 -0.73
CA ALA A 386 2.05 27.10 -1.67
C ALA A 386 1.08 26.37 -2.62
N ALA A 387 1.46 25.21 -3.12
CA ALA A 387 0.60 24.37 -3.97
C ALA A 387 -0.62 23.85 -3.18
N GLU A 388 -0.41 23.37 -1.97
CA GLU A 388 -1.45 22.92 -1.02
C GLU A 388 -2.43 24.04 -0.72
N LYS A 389 -1.93 25.23 -0.34
CA LYS A 389 -2.77 26.40 -0.10
C LYS A 389 -3.58 26.82 -1.34
N ALA A 390 -2.98 26.83 -2.52
CA ALA A 390 -3.70 27.13 -3.75
C ALA A 390 -4.84 26.13 -3.96
N LEU A 391 -4.55 24.84 -3.91
CA LEU A 391 -5.54 23.81 -4.18
C LEU A 391 -6.66 23.76 -3.13
N LEU A 392 -6.29 23.69 -1.84
CA LEU A 392 -7.23 23.43 -0.74
C LEU A 392 -7.99 24.69 -0.32
N ASP A 393 -7.30 25.82 -0.13
CA ASP A 393 -7.95 27.02 0.40
C ASP A 393 -8.64 27.84 -0.70
N THR A 394 -8.09 27.81 -1.92
CA THR A 394 -8.56 28.69 -3.01
C THR A 394 -9.47 27.95 -3.97
N TYR A 395 -9.03 26.82 -4.52
CA TYR A 395 -9.80 26.12 -5.55
C TYR A 395 -10.89 25.24 -4.97
N ALA A 396 -10.63 24.44 -3.93
CA ALA A 396 -11.60 23.47 -3.39
C ALA A 396 -13.00 24.06 -3.11
N PRO A 397 -13.13 25.24 -2.46
CA PRO A 397 -14.44 25.82 -2.17
C PRO A 397 -15.21 26.31 -3.41
N ALA A 398 -14.49 26.61 -4.50
CA ALA A 398 -15.07 27.07 -5.75
C ALA A 398 -15.42 25.90 -6.67
N VAL A 399 -14.49 24.96 -6.86
CA VAL A 399 -14.70 23.80 -7.75
C VAL A 399 -15.85 22.92 -7.25
N VAL A 400 -15.97 22.68 -5.93
CA VAL A 400 -17.07 21.86 -5.38
C VAL A 400 -18.45 22.42 -5.69
N LYS A 401 -18.57 23.75 -5.82
CA LYS A 401 -19.83 24.41 -6.17
C LYS A 401 -20.13 24.32 -7.65
N ASN A 402 -19.15 24.06 -8.50
CA ASN A 402 -19.26 24.10 -9.95
C ASN A 402 -19.14 22.74 -10.63
N LEU A 403 -19.02 21.67 -9.86
CA LEU A 403 -19.16 20.31 -10.37
C LEU A 403 -20.65 19.94 -10.52
N GLU A 404 -20.97 19.21 -11.58
CA GLU A 404 -22.23 18.46 -11.69
C GLU A 404 -22.29 17.36 -10.60
N PRO A 405 -23.48 16.87 -10.23
CA PRO A 405 -23.59 15.69 -9.37
C PRO A 405 -22.80 14.50 -9.95
N GLY A 406 -21.89 13.93 -9.18
CA GLY A 406 -20.99 12.86 -9.64
C GLY A 406 -19.74 13.35 -10.37
N GLY A 407 -19.61 14.65 -10.61
CA GLY A 407 -18.42 15.27 -11.15
C GLY A 407 -17.23 15.25 -10.18
N ARG A 408 -16.02 15.44 -10.72
CA ARG A 408 -14.78 15.37 -9.94
C ARG A 408 -13.67 16.27 -10.47
N VAL A 409 -12.69 16.55 -9.61
CA VAL A 409 -11.46 17.26 -9.97
C VAL A 409 -10.47 16.27 -10.58
N LEU A 410 -9.77 16.67 -11.65
CA LEU A 410 -8.63 15.93 -12.18
C LEU A 410 -7.34 16.67 -11.79
N LEU A 411 -6.51 16.05 -10.97
CA LEU A 411 -5.19 16.59 -10.65
C LEU A 411 -4.21 16.13 -11.73
N PHE A 412 -3.83 17.04 -12.62
CA PHE A 412 -2.85 16.74 -13.67
C PHE A 412 -1.47 16.67 -13.04
N GLU A 413 -0.97 15.45 -12.87
CA GLU A 413 0.36 15.20 -12.31
C GLU A 413 1.43 15.72 -13.27
N ASN A 414 2.32 16.58 -12.79
CA ASN A 414 3.41 17.07 -13.64
C ASN A 414 4.45 15.97 -13.90
N TRP A 415 5.32 16.17 -14.88
CA TRP A 415 6.48 15.29 -15.12
C TRP A 415 7.78 15.88 -14.58
N ALA A 416 8.76 15.01 -14.34
CA ALA A 416 10.11 15.45 -14.00
C ALA A 416 10.78 16.18 -15.19
N LEU A 417 11.26 17.40 -14.93
CA LEU A 417 12.03 18.20 -15.90
C LEU A 417 13.32 17.49 -16.32
N ALA A 418 13.89 17.87 -17.47
CA ALA A 418 15.11 17.25 -17.99
C ALA A 418 16.36 17.48 -17.10
N ASP A 419 16.39 18.60 -16.37
CA ASP A 419 17.46 18.97 -15.43
C ASP A 419 17.23 18.43 -14.00
N ASN A 420 16.18 17.62 -13.80
CA ASN A 420 15.71 17.12 -12.52
C ASN A 420 15.38 18.22 -11.50
N ALA A 421 15.25 19.48 -11.90
CA ALA A 421 14.97 20.61 -11.02
C ALA A 421 15.87 20.67 -9.75
N GLY A 422 17.11 20.21 -9.82
CA GLY A 422 18.03 20.17 -8.67
C GLY A 422 17.83 19.02 -7.68
N PHE A 423 17.06 17.99 -8.02
CA PHE A 423 17.06 16.71 -7.31
C PHE A 423 18.31 15.88 -7.67
N PRO A 424 18.78 14.99 -6.77
CA PRO A 424 20.00 14.20 -6.99
C PRO A 424 19.89 13.21 -8.15
N SER A 425 18.67 12.84 -8.55
CA SER A 425 18.38 11.99 -9.70
C SER A 425 16.99 12.26 -10.25
N ARG A 426 16.72 11.81 -11.47
CA ARG A 426 15.37 11.84 -12.06
C ARG A 426 14.38 11.05 -11.22
N ALA A 427 14.75 9.84 -10.80
CA ALA A 427 13.93 9.00 -9.94
C ALA A 427 13.57 9.70 -8.61
N ALA A 428 14.49 10.47 -8.02
CA ALA A 428 14.20 11.24 -6.82
C ALA A 428 13.23 12.41 -7.08
N ASN A 429 13.32 13.05 -8.25
CA ASN A 429 12.36 14.08 -8.65
C ASN A 429 10.96 13.49 -8.88
N VAL A 430 10.88 12.40 -9.64
CA VAL A 430 9.64 11.66 -9.91
C VAL A 430 8.96 11.24 -8.61
N ALA A 431 9.69 10.60 -7.69
CA ALA A 431 9.14 10.20 -6.39
C ALA A 431 8.64 11.39 -5.55
N ALA A 432 9.29 12.56 -5.66
CA ALA A 432 8.85 13.77 -4.98
C ALA A 432 7.57 14.36 -5.60
N ILE A 433 7.43 14.30 -6.92
CA ILE A 433 6.22 14.71 -7.64
C ILE A 433 5.05 13.81 -7.22
N GLU A 434 5.21 12.50 -7.37
CA GLU A 434 4.18 11.50 -7.04
C GLU A 434 3.74 11.62 -5.57
N SER A 435 4.71 11.71 -4.65
CA SER A 435 4.40 11.90 -3.24
C SER A 435 3.68 13.23 -2.96
N GLY A 436 3.96 14.28 -3.73
CA GLY A 436 3.29 15.56 -3.60
C GLY A 436 1.84 15.49 -4.07
N TYR A 437 1.59 14.97 -5.27
CA TYR A 437 0.24 14.83 -5.82
C TYR A 437 -0.62 13.84 -5.02
N ALA A 438 -0.04 12.75 -4.50
CA ALA A 438 -0.72 11.85 -3.57
C ALA A 438 -1.19 12.56 -2.29
N ARG A 439 -0.37 13.45 -1.73
CA ARG A 439 -0.75 14.26 -0.56
C ARG A 439 -1.83 15.28 -0.89
N LEU A 440 -1.71 15.98 -2.02
CA LEU A 440 -2.74 16.93 -2.48
C LEU A 440 -4.09 16.24 -2.69
N SER A 441 -4.10 15.10 -3.38
CA SER A 441 -5.30 14.30 -3.62
C SER A 441 -5.96 13.83 -2.31
N ALA A 442 -5.14 13.37 -1.38
CA ALA A 442 -5.54 12.90 -0.06
C ALA A 442 -6.21 13.95 0.82
N GLU A 443 -5.74 15.19 0.74
CA GLU A 443 -6.21 16.30 1.58
C GLU A 443 -7.39 17.03 0.92
N LEU A 444 -7.55 16.90 -0.40
CA LEU A 444 -8.65 17.49 -1.14
C LEU A 444 -9.96 16.76 -0.81
N THR A 445 -10.86 17.47 -0.14
CA THR A 445 -12.17 16.94 0.28
C THR A 445 -13.19 16.84 -0.86
N VAL A 446 -12.84 17.34 -2.04
CA VAL A 446 -13.64 17.23 -3.27
C VAL A 446 -13.29 15.91 -3.95
N PRO A 447 -14.28 15.15 -4.50
CA PRO A 447 -13.98 13.97 -5.31
C PRO A 447 -12.94 14.31 -6.37
N ASN A 448 -11.85 13.55 -6.41
CA ASN A 448 -10.73 13.85 -7.28
C ASN A 448 -10.00 12.59 -7.74
N THR A 449 -9.36 12.69 -8.90
CA THR A 449 -8.54 11.64 -9.49
C THR A 449 -7.21 12.23 -9.96
N ILE A 450 -6.10 11.55 -9.68
CA ILE A 450 -4.79 11.90 -10.25
C ILE A 450 -4.74 11.40 -11.70
N VAL A 451 -4.33 12.28 -12.62
CA VAL A 451 -4.00 11.92 -14.01
C VAL A 451 -2.53 11.50 -14.03
N PRO A 452 -2.18 10.22 -14.28
CA PRO A 452 -0.85 9.67 -14.06
C PRO A 452 0.12 9.98 -15.23
N ILE A 453 0.33 11.27 -15.48
CA ILE A 453 1.18 11.73 -16.60
C ILE A 453 2.66 11.49 -16.29
N SER A 454 3.08 11.62 -15.02
CA SER A 454 4.46 11.32 -14.61
C SER A 454 4.83 9.88 -14.99
N ASP A 455 3.98 8.92 -14.63
CA ASP A 455 4.15 7.50 -14.97
C ASP A 455 4.23 7.28 -16.49
N ALA A 456 3.35 7.94 -17.26
CA ALA A 456 3.32 7.84 -18.71
C ALA A 456 4.63 8.35 -19.33
N PHE A 457 5.14 9.46 -18.82
CA PHE A 457 6.40 10.05 -19.25
C PHE A 457 7.56 9.13 -18.96
N GLU A 458 7.66 8.59 -17.75
CA GLU A 458 8.80 7.74 -17.36
C GLU A 458 8.87 6.46 -18.20
N LYS A 459 7.74 5.86 -18.58
CA LYS A 459 7.73 4.68 -19.48
C LYS A 459 8.34 4.97 -20.86
N ILE A 460 8.10 6.17 -21.42
CA ILE A 460 8.71 6.56 -22.70
C ILE A 460 10.17 7.01 -22.50
N ILE A 461 10.43 7.83 -21.48
CA ILE A 461 11.75 8.41 -21.22
C ILE A 461 12.78 7.34 -20.84
N ALA A 462 12.37 6.26 -20.18
CA ALA A 462 13.25 5.12 -19.90
C ALA A 462 13.86 4.51 -21.17
N ALA A 463 13.15 4.58 -22.31
CA ALA A 463 13.60 4.04 -23.58
C ALA A 463 14.19 5.11 -24.52
N ASP A 464 13.60 6.30 -24.55
CA ASP A 464 13.86 7.32 -25.57
C ASP A 464 14.67 8.52 -25.02
N GLY A 465 14.91 8.56 -23.71
CA GLY A 465 15.46 9.73 -23.04
C GLY A 465 14.47 10.90 -23.00
N THR A 466 14.87 11.99 -22.34
CA THR A 466 14.00 13.16 -22.12
C THR A 466 13.59 13.84 -23.44
N SER A 467 14.46 13.85 -24.45
CA SER A 467 14.15 14.39 -25.78
C SER A 467 13.04 13.63 -26.52
N GLY A 468 12.70 12.42 -26.06
CA GLY A 468 11.56 11.66 -26.55
C GLY A 468 10.23 12.39 -26.35
N LEU A 469 10.08 13.15 -25.26
CA LEU A 469 8.84 13.82 -24.87
C LEU A 469 8.99 15.31 -24.57
N ILE A 470 10.19 15.76 -24.20
CA ILE A 470 10.46 17.12 -23.72
C ILE A 470 11.29 17.86 -24.78
N VAL A 471 10.90 19.09 -25.11
CA VAL A 471 11.66 19.93 -26.06
C VAL A 471 12.98 20.41 -25.45
N ALA A 472 13.81 21.07 -26.27
CA ALA A 472 15.18 21.43 -25.90
C ALA A 472 15.30 22.38 -24.69
N ASP A 473 14.22 23.05 -24.28
CA ASP A 473 14.20 23.85 -23.06
C ASP A 473 14.15 23.03 -21.76
N GLY A 474 14.02 21.71 -21.89
CA GLY A 474 14.01 20.77 -20.77
C GLY A 474 12.74 20.77 -19.94
N ARG A 475 11.67 21.42 -20.40
CA ARG A 475 10.42 21.58 -19.65
C ARG A 475 9.17 21.27 -20.45
N HIS A 476 9.01 21.87 -21.62
CA HIS A 476 7.74 21.84 -22.34
C HIS A 476 7.57 20.54 -23.15
N PRO A 477 6.32 20.08 -23.33
CA PRO A 477 6.05 18.87 -24.07
C PRO A 477 6.28 19.09 -25.57
N ASN A 478 6.70 18.04 -26.27
CA ASN A 478 6.68 17.99 -27.74
C ASN A 478 5.36 17.37 -28.25
N ASP A 479 5.20 17.23 -29.57
CA ASP A 479 3.99 16.64 -30.18
C ASP A 479 3.63 15.24 -29.65
N LYS A 480 4.63 14.42 -29.33
CA LYS A 480 4.42 13.07 -28.77
C LYS A 480 3.89 13.14 -27.34
N ALA A 481 4.42 14.05 -26.53
CA ALA A 481 3.95 14.27 -25.17
C ALA A 481 2.52 14.80 -25.15
N ILE A 482 2.19 15.80 -25.98
CA ILE A 482 0.81 16.33 -26.07
C ILE A 482 -0.18 15.23 -26.45
N TYR A 483 0.17 14.37 -27.42
CA TYR A 483 -0.67 13.22 -27.78
C TYR A 483 -0.77 12.18 -26.65
N LEU A 484 0.33 11.89 -25.95
CA LEU A 484 0.34 10.97 -24.82
C LEU A 484 -0.58 11.47 -23.69
N ASP A 485 -0.44 12.74 -23.30
CA ASP A 485 -1.28 13.40 -22.32
C ASP A 485 -2.75 13.30 -22.71
N ALA A 486 -3.04 13.59 -23.97
CA ALA A 486 -4.40 13.54 -24.49
C ALA A 486 -4.99 12.13 -24.49
N ALA A 487 -4.18 11.10 -24.78
CA ALA A 487 -4.61 9.71 -24.72
C ALA A 487 -4.88 9.25 -23.28
N VAL A 488 -4.02 9.63 -22.31
CA VAL A 488 -4.23 9.36 -20.89
C VAL A 488 -5.50 10.03 -20.39
N LEU A 489 -5.66 11.33 -20.70
CA LEU A 489 -6.86 12.09 -20.33
C LEU A 489 -8.11 11.47 -20.94
N TYR A 490 -8.13 11.16 -22.23
CA TYR A 490 -9.27 10.50 -22.87
C TYR A 490 -9.72 9.25 -22.11
N GLY A 491 -8.75 8.41 -21.70
CA GLY A 491 -9.05 7.18 -20.99
C GLY A 491 -9.68 7.39 -19.61
N ILE A 492 -9.40 8.53 -18.96
CA ILE A 492 -10.02 8.95 -17.70
C ILE A 492 -11.37 9.61 -17.93
N LEU A 493 -11.48 10.52 -18.90
CA LEU A 493 -12.71 11.27 -19.18
C LEU A 493 -13.85 10.31 -19.55
N PHE A 494 -13.56 9.35 -20.42
CA PHE A 494 -14.54 8.43 -20.98
C PHE A 494 -14.47 7.02 -20.43
N THR A 495 -13.57 6.80 -19.47
CA THR A 495 -13.45 5.52 -18.76
C THR A 495 -13.32 4.35 -19.74
N THR A 496 -12.50 4.52 -20.77
CA THR A 496 -12.36 3.57 -21.88
C THR A 496 -10.88 3.42 -22.23
N SER A 497 -10.47 2.22 -22.63
CA SER A 497 -9.09 2.00 -23.08
C SER A 497 -8.70 2.95 -24.23
N PRO A 498 -7.55 3.64 -24.14
CA PRO A 498 -7.06 4.48 -25.22
C PRO A 498 -6.39 3.69 -26.35
N GLU A 499 -6.23 2.35 -26.23
CA GLU A 499 -5.52 1.52 -27.21
C GLU A 499 -6.08 1.61 -28.64
N ASN A 500 -7.39 1.87 -28.77
CA ASN A 500 -8.10 1.92 -30.05
C ASN A 500 -8.31 3.34 -30.59
N LEU A 501 -7.73 4.35 -29.96
CA LEU A 501 -7.83 5.74 -30.41
C LEU A 501 -7.17 6.00 -31.76
N ALA A 502 -7.62 7.03 -32.48
CA ALA A 502 -6.99 7.45 -33.73
C ALA A 502 -5.56 7.99 -33.49
N GLY A 503 -4.61 7.61 -34.34
CA GLY A 503 -3.23 8.09 -34.30
C GLY A 503 -3.07 9.52 -34.85
N LEU A 504 -3.65 10.50 -34.19
CA LEU A 504 -3.62 11.90 -34.60
C LEU A 504 -2.19 12.46 -34.57
N TYR A 505 -1.83 13.19 -35.63
CA TYR A 505 -0.65 14.05 -35.73
C TYR A 505 0.72 13.36 -35.59
N LEU A 506 0.73 12.02 -35.57
CA LEU A 506 1.93 11.22 -35.36
C LEU A 506 1.98 10.05 -36.35
N PRO A 507 3.19 9.52 -36.66
CA PRO A 507 3.31 8.26 -37.37
C PRO A 507 2.56 7.14 -36.65
N ALA A 508 1.90 6.26 -37.40
CA ALA A 508 1.02 5.21 -36.85
C ALA A 508 1.70 4.35 -35.77
N ALA A 509 2.96 3.96 -35.99
CA ALA A 509 3.72 3.17 -35.03
C ALA A 509 4.01 3.95 -33.73
N THR A 510 4.30 5.25 -33.84
CA THR A 510 4.51 6.12 -32.68
C THR A 510 3.21 6.27 -31.89
N ALA A 511 2.10 6.60 -32.56
CA ALA A 511 0.80 6.74 -31.91
C ALA A 511 0.32 5.42 -31.26
N ALA A 512 0.57 4.27 -31.88
CA ALA A 512 0.26 2.96 -31.29
C ALA A 512 1.05 2.73 -29.99
N ARG A 513 2.35 3.01 -29.99
CA ARG A 513 3.19 2.90 -28.79
C ARG A 513 2.70 3.82 -27.67
N LEU A 514 2.37 5.07 -27.98
CA LEU A 514 1.88 6.03 -26.97
C LEU A 514 0.51 5.64 -26.41
N ARG A 515 -0.41 5.13 -27.26
CA ARG A 515 -1.70 4.60 -26.79
C ARG A 515 -1.54 3.38 -25.88
N ALA A 516 -0.61 2.48 -26.20
CA ALA A 516 -0.30 1.34 -25.34
C ALA A 516 0.27 1.77 -23.99
N VAL A 517 1.15 2.78 -23.96
CA VAL A 517 1.66 3.35 -22.70
C VAL A 517 0.53 4.04 -21.92
N ALA A 518 -0.31 4.83 -22.57
CA ALA A 518 -1.47 5.46 -21.95
C ALA A 518 -2.44 4.42 -21.37
N ALA A 519 -2.66 3.32 -22.09
CA ALA A 519 -3.48 2.21 -21.63
C ALA A 519 -2.87 1.55 -20.40
N ASP A 520 -1.58 1.22 -20.45
CA ASP A 520 -0.83 0.57 -19.37
C ASP A 520 -0.76 1.40 -18.07
N VAL A 521 -0.57 2.73 -18.13
CA VAL A 521 -0.60 3.57 -16.91
C VAL A 521 -1.99 3.73 -16.31
N LEU A 522 -3.02 3.63 -17.14
CA LEU A 522 -4.41 3.54 -16.67
C LEU A 522 -4.78 2.10 -16.30
N GLY A 523 -3.89 1.15 -16.60
CA GLY A 523 -3.94 -0.30 -16.42
C GLY A 523 -4.94 -1.05 -17.30
N TYR A 524 -5.31 -0.55 -18.46
CA TYR A 524 -6.18 -1.27 -19.41
C TYR A 524 -5.58 -2.56 -19.98
#